data_AF-A0A7K1EXK9-F1
#
_entry.id   AF-A0A7K1EXK9-F1
#
_cell.length_a   1.000
_cell.length_b   1.000
_cell.length_c   1.000
_cell.angle_alpha   90.00
_cell.angle_beta   90.00
_cell.angle_gamma   90.00
#
_symmetry.space_group_name_H-M   'P 1'
#
loop_
_entity.id
_entity.type
_entity.pdbx_description
1 polymer ?
#
loop_
_entity_poly.entity_id
_entity_poly.type
_entity_poly.pdbx_seq_one_letter_code
_entity_poly.pdbx_strand_id
1 'polypeptide(L)' 'MSKVLASLPVGEKVGIAFSGGLDTSVAVAWMRAKGAIPCTYTADLGQYDEPDIDSVPDR' A
#
# COMPACT_ATOMS: atom_id res chain seq x y z
N MET A 1 6.69 16.06 16.36
CA MET A 1 6.17 14.77 15.83
C MET A 1 7.29 13.74 15.88
N SER A 2 6.99 12.53 16.36
CA SER A 2 7.90 11.39 16.19
C SER A 2 8.00 11.03 14.71
N LYS A 3 9.16 10.55 14.26
CA LYS A 3 9.31 10.00 12.90
C LYS A 3 8.51 8.70 12.71
N VAL A 4 8.26 7.97 13.79
CA VAL A 4 7.52 6.71 13.79
C VAL A 4 6.19 6.92 14.48
N LEU A 5 5.10 6.59 13.80
CA LEU A 5 3.75 6.58 14.34
C LEU A 5 3.44 5.18 14.86
N ALA A 6 3.06 5.07 16.15
CA ALA A 6 2.73 3.80 16.78
C ALA A 6 1.25 3.39 16.61
N SER A 7 0.43 4.29 16.04
CA SER A 7 -0.99 4.07 15.77
C SER A 7 -1.33 4.51 14.35
N LEU A 8 -2.37 3.91 13.78
CA LEU A 8 -2.85 4.25 12.44
C LEU A 8 -3.40 5.70 12.44
N PRO A 9 -2.96 6.59 11.54
CA PRO A 9 -3.49 7.94 11.42
C PRO A 9 -4.82 7.94 10.66
N VAL A 10 -5.92 7.81 11.42
CA VAL A 10 -7.30 7.78 10.89
C VAL A 10 -7.66 9.14 10.28
N GLY A 11 -8.30 9.13 9.10
CA GLY A 11 -8.66 10.34 8.34
C GLY A 11 -7.51 10.96 7.56
N GLU A 12 -6.30 10.42 7.65
CA GLU A 12 -5.11 10.94 6.96
C GLU A 12 -4.70 10.06 5.77
N LYS A 13 -3.94 10.68 4.85
CA LYS A 13 -3.32 9.98 3.71
C LYS A 13 -2.10 9.19 4.17
N VAL A 14 -2.07 7.90 3.85
CA VAL A 14 -0.94 7.00 4.17
C VAL A 14 -0.36 6.45 2.87
N GLY A 15 0.88 6.83 2.55
CA GLY A 15 1.60 6.29 1.41
C GLY A 15 2.05 4.85 1.67
N ILE A 16 1.82 3.96 0.71
CA ILE A 16 2.20 2.54 0.78
C ILE A 16 3.03 2.20 -0.46
N ALA A 17 4.23 1.66 -0.25
CA ALA A 17 4.97 0.95 -1.30
C ALA A 17 4.23 -0.35 -1.58
N PHE A 18 3.49 -0.38 -2.68
CA PHE A 18 2.50 -1.40 -2.97
C PHE A 18 3.01 -2.38 -4.02
N SER A 19 3.24 -3.63 -3.61
CA SER A 19 3.73 -4.70 -4.48
C SER A 19 2.62 -5.54 -5.12
N GLY A 20 1.37 -5.40 -4.70
CA GLY A 20 0.28 -6.31 -5.10
C GLY A 20 0.34 -7.71 -4.48
N GLY A 21 1.30 -7.95 -3.58
CA GLY A 21 1.39 -9.19 -2.79
C GLY A 21 0.40 -9.20 -1.63
N LEU A 22 0.27 -10.34 -0.94
CA LEU A 22 -0.69 -10.54 0.14
C LEU A 22 -0.58 -9.46 1.23
N ASP A 23 0.62 -9.21 1.74
CA ASP A 23 0.86 -8.29 2.86
C ASP A 23 0.43 -6.85 2.54
N THR A 24 0.83 -6.33 1.37
CA THR A 24 0.51 -4.95 0.98
C THR A 24 -0.97 -4.81 0.60
N SER A 25 -1.58 -5.84 0.00
CA SER A 25 -3.01 -5.88 -0.34
C SER A 25 -3.89 -5.89 0.92
N VAL A 26 -3.58 -6.77 1.87
CA VAL A 26 -4.30 -6.83 3.16
C VAL A 26 -4.09 -5.55 3.97
N ALA A 27 -2.89 -4.96 3.95
CA ALA A 27 -2.63 -3.69 4.61
C ALA A 27 -3.51 -2.56 4.06
N VAL A 28 -3.64 -2.42 2.74
CA VAL A 28 -4.53 -1.43 2.11
C VAL A 28 -5.98 -1.63 2.56
N ALA A 29 -6.48 -2.86 2.46
CA ALA A 29 -7.85 -3.19 2.86
C ALA A 29 -8.10 -2.90 4.35
N TRP A 30 -7.16 -3.29 5.22
CA TRP A 30 -7.24 -3.06 6.66
C TRP A 30 -7.19 -1.58 7.01
N MET A 31 -6.28 -0.80 6.42
CA MET A 31 -6.17 0.64 6.65
C MET A 31 -7.46 1.37 6.26
N ARG A 32 -8.02 1.03 5.09
CA ARG A 32 -9.29 1.59 4.62
C ARG A 32 -10.44 1.23 5.56
N ALA A 33 -10.54 -0.05 5.97
CA ALA A 33 -11.57 -0.51 6.91
C ALA A 33 -11.46 0.15 8.30
N LYS A 34 -10.25 0.57 8.70
CA LYS A 34 -9.99 1.28 9.97
C LYS A 34 -10.09 2.81 9.84
N GLY A 35 -10.39 3.34 8.66
CA GLY A 35 -10.67 4.76 8.43
C GLY A 35 -9.46 5.62 8.04
N ALA A 36 -8.31 5.03 7.72
CA ALA A 36 -7.24 5.75 7.05
C ALA A 36 -7.48 5.86 5.53
N ILE A 37 -6.73 6.73 4.85
CA ILE A 37 -6.83 6.95 3.40
C ILE A 37 -5.54 6.42 2.75
N PRO A 38 -5.44 5.12 2.41
CA PRO A 38 -4.24 4.57 1.78
C PRO A 38 -4.06 5.13 0.36
N CYS A 39 -2.82 5.43 0.00
CA CYS A 39 -2.37 5.80 -1.35
C CYS A 39 -1.27 4.83 -1.77
N THR A 40 -1.55 3.97 -2.75
CA THR A 40 -0.63 2.94 -3.24
C THR A 40 0.31 3.51 -4.30
N TYR A 41 1.57 3.10 -4.22
CA TYR A 41 2.60 3.43 -5.21
C TYR A 41 3.38 2.15 -5.53
N THR A 42 3.26 1.69 -6.77
CA THR A 42 4.00 0.54 -7.29
C THR A 42 5.22 1.05 -8.05
N ALA A 43 6.38 0.48 -7.76
CA ALA A 43 7.61 0.82 -8.48
C ALA A 43 7.83 -0.20 -9.60
N ASP A 44 7.94 0.28 -10.84
CA ASP A 44 8.46 -0.52 -11.94
C ASP A 44 9.98 -0.64 -11.81
N LEU A 45 10.41 -1.83 -11.39
CA LEU A 45 11.80 -2.19 -11.21
C LEU A 45 12.29 -3.22 -12.24
N GLY A 46 11.45 -3.59 -13.22
CA GLY A 46 11.76 -4.68 -14.15
C GLY A 46 11.98 -6.03 -13.45
N GLN A 47 11.14 -6.35 -12.47
CA GLN A 47 11.20 -7.64 -11.77
C GLN A 47 10.99 -8.78 -12.79
N TYR A 48 11.92 -9.75 -12.81
CA TYR A 48 11.89 -10.84 -13.78
C TYR A 48 10.67 -11.77 -13.62
N ASP A 49 10.05 -11.75 -12.44
CA ASP A 49 8.94 -12.59 -11.99
C ASP A 49 7.60 -11.84 -11.84
N GLU A 50 7.53 -10.54 -12.19
CA GLU A 50 6.27 -9.81 -12.32
C GLU A 50 5.93 -9.67 -13.82
N PRO A 51 5.03 -10.51 -14.36
CA PRO A 51 4.72 -10.52 -15.79
C PRO A 51 3.77 -9.38 -16.21
N ASP A 52 3.05 -8.75 -15.27
CA ASP A 52 2.02 -7.75 -15.58
C ASP A 52 1.93 -6.70 -14.47
N ILE A 53 2.84 -5.73 -14.52
CA ILE A 53 2.90 -4.64 -13.55
C ILE A 53 1.69 -3.70 -13.62
N ASP A 54 1.10 -3.53 -14.81
CA ASP A 54 -0.05 -2.64 -15.01
C ASP A 54 -1.30 -3.18 -14.30
N SER A 55 -1.38 -4.49 -14.06
CA SER A 55 -2.44 -5.10 -13.26
C SER A 55 -2.30 -4.89 -11.74
N VAL A 56 -1.10 -4.54 -11.23
CA VAL A 56 -0.84 -4.45 -9.79
C VAL A 56 -1.82 -3.50 -9.08
N PRO A 57 -2.11 -2.28 -9.57
CA PRO A 57 -3.03 -1.36 -8.91
C PRO A 57 -4.46 -1.87 -8.72
N ASP A 58 -4.89 -2.88 -9.49
CA ASP A 58 -6.22 -3.49 -9.40
C ASP A 58 -6.30 -4.68 -8.43
N ARG A 59 -5.17 -5.12 -7.88
CA ARG A 59 -5.06 -6.25 -6.93
C ARG A 59 -5.44 -5.87 -5.48
#